data_AF-A5HHG9-F1
#
_entry.id   AF-A5HHG9-F1
#
_cell.length_a   1.000
_cell.length_b   1.000
_cell.length_c   1.000
_cell.angle_alpha   90.00
_cell.angle_beta   90.00
_cell.angle_gamma   90.00
#
_symmetry.space_group_name_H-M   'P 1'
#
loop_
_entity.id
_entity.type
_entity.pdbx_description
1 polymer ?
#
loop_
_entity_poly.entity_id
_entity_poly.type
_entity_poly.pdbx_seq_one_letter_code
_entity_poly.pdbx_strand_id
1 'polypeptide(L)' 'ASPSQCSCGEQSWAPGLQATNCYDKGLSSVPAGIPDNTQALTVQKNRIESLPERVFDSVGSQ' A
#
# COMPACT_ATOMS: atom_id res chain seq x y z
N ALA A 1 11.03 3.77 2.00
CA ALA A 1 10.42 5.06 1.60
C ALA A 1 8.95 5.02 1.98
N SER A 2 8.32 6.16 2.29
CA SER A 2 6.87 6.22 2.51
C SER A 2 6.22 6.97 1.34
N PRO A 3 5.12 6.47 0.76
CA PRO A 3 4.38 7.25 -0.23
C PRO A 3 3.93 8.56 0.41
N SER A 4 4.09 9.68 -0.29
CA SER A 4 3.78 11.02 0.23
C SER A 4 2.33 11.20 0.70
N GLN A 5 1.43 10.29 0.34
CA GLN A 5 0.00 10.33 0.66
C GLN A 5 -0.45 9.17 1.57
N CYS A 6 0.40 8.19 1.83
CA CYS A 6 0.04 6.98 2.58
C CYS A 6 0.78 6.90 3.92
N SER A 7 0.14 6.28 4.89
CA SER A 7 0.79 6.00 6.18
C SER A 7 1.43 4.61 6.14
N CYS A 8 2.61 4.46 6.74
CA CYS A 8 3.29 3.17 6.85
C CYS A 8 3.52 2.86 8.33
N GLY A 9 3.41 1.59 8.73
CA GLY A 9 3.55 1.20 10.12
C GLY A 9 2.61 0.06 10.52
N GLU A 10 2.60 -0.23 11.81
CA GLU A 10 1.59 -1.10 12.39
C GLU A 10 0.21 -0.43 12.27
N GLN A 11 -0.79 -1.19 11.85
CA GLN A 11 -2.15 -0.69 11.66
C GLN A 11 -3.14 -1.61 12.37
N SER A 12 -4.19 -1.04 12.98
CA SER A 12 -5.17 -1.82 13.75
C SER A 12 -5.95 -2.85 12.92
N TRP A 13 -6.06 -2.64 11.59
CA TRP A 13 -6.69 -3.60 10.67
C TRP A 13 -5.76 -4.73 10.23
N ALA A 14 -4.45 -4.61 10.49
CA ALA A 14 -3.40 -5.56 10.16
C ALA A 14 -2.41 -5.69 11.34
N PRO A 15 -2.86 -6.24 12.48
CA PRO A 15 -2.04 -6.35 13.68
C PRO A 15 -0.83 -7.27 13.45
N GLY A 16 0.34 -6.86 13.93
CA GLY A 16 1.59 -7.63 13.80
C GLY A 16 2.18 -7.64 12.38
N LEU A 17 1.64 -6.84 11.46
CA LEU A 17 2.16 -6.72 10.10
C LEU A 17 2.66 -5.30 9.84
N GLN A 18 3.71 -5.18 9.04
CA GLN A 18 4.03 -3.89 8.45
C GLN A 18 3.02 -3.53 7.37
N ALA A 19 2.23 -2.50 7.62
CA ALA A 19 1.14 -2.12 6.74
C ALA A 19 1.37 -0.76 6.08
N THR A 20 0.94 -0.66 4.82
CA THR A 20 0.84 0.60 4.08
C THR A 20 -0.64 0.92 3.87
N ASN A 21 -1.05 2.05 4.44
CA ASN A 21 -2.42 2.53 4.41
C ASN A 21 -2.58 3.71 3.45
N CYS A 22 -3.18 3.42 2.30
CA CYS A 22 -3.55 4.36 1.26
C CYS A 22 -5.08 4.51 1.12
N TYR A 23 -5.84 4.26 2.19
CA TYR A 23 -7.30 4.38 2.16
C TYR A 23 -7.75 5.82 1.86
N ASP A 24 -8.66 5.96 0.90
CA ASP A 24 -9.35 7.23 0.58
C ASP A 24 -8.39 8.40 0.30
N LYS A 25 -7.35 8.15 -0.51
CA LYS A 25 -6.32 9.14 -0.86
C LYS A 25 -6.52 9.80 -2.22
N GLY A 26 -7.60 9.46 -2.93
CA GLY A 26 -7.87 10.00 -4.27
C GLY A 26 -6.87 9.51 -5.32
N LEU A 27 -6.21 8.38 -5.09
CA LEU A 27 -5.19 7.83 -5.97
C LEU A 27 -5.82 7.36 -7.28
N SER A 28 -5.18 7.66 -8.41
CA SER A 28 -5.51 7.12 -9.73
C SER A 28 -4.67 5.90 -10.11
N SER A 29 -3.57 5.67 -9.39
CA SER A 29 -2.68 4.52 -9.54
C SER A 29 -2.10 4.11 -8.19
N VAL A 30 -1.56 2.90 -8.10
CA VAL A 30 -0.82 2.47 -6.90
C VAL A 30 0.45 3.32 -6.77
N PRO A 31 0.72 3.95 -5.61
CA PRO A 31 1.87 4.84 -5.48
C PRO A 31 3.18 4.06 -5.54
N ALA A 32 4.15 4.60 -6.27
CA ALA A 32 5.52 4.13 -6.23
C ALA A 32 6.16 4.42 -4.85
N GLY A 33 7.08 3.55 -4.41
CA GLY A 33 7.77 3.72 -3.14
C GLY A 33 7.03 3.17 -1.92
N ILE A 34 6.20 2.14 -2.12
CA ILE A 34 5.76 1.25 -1.03
C ILE A 34 7.02 0.64 -0.39
N PRO A 35 7.14 0.63 0.95
CA PRO A 35 8.24 -0.05 1.63
C PRO A 35 8.36 -1.53 1.22
N ASP A 36 9.58 -2.01 0.98
CA ASP A 36 9.82 -3.44 0.66
C ASP A 36 9.42 -4.39 1.80
N ASN A 37 9.34 -3.88 3.04
CA ASN A 37 8.85 -4.65 4.17
C ASN A 37 7.33 -4.59 4.36
N THR A 38 6.58 -4.01 3.42
CA THR A 38 5.12 -3.99 3.48
C THR A 38 4.55 -5.39 3.29
N GLN A 39 3.86 -5.87 4.31
CA GLN A 39 3.18 -7.16 4.35
C GLN A 39 1.67 -7.01 4.11
N ALA A 40 1.11 -5.83 4.37
CA ALA A 40 -0.29 -5.54 4.13
C ALA A 40 -0.46 -4.18 3.45
N LEU A 41 -1.25 -4.11 2.38
CA LEU A 41 -1.50 -2.88 1.62
C LEU A 41 -3.01 -2.66 1.47
N THR A 42 -3.48 -1.46 1.79
CA THR A 42 -4.85 -1.05 1.48
C THR A 42 -4.86 0.15 0.54
N VAL A 43 -5.55 0.00 -0.59
CA VAL A 43 -5.78 1.04 -1.60
C VAL A 43 -7.27 1.27 -1.83
N GLN A 44 -8.11 0.90 -0.86
CA GLN A 44 -9.56 1.05 -0.95
C GLN A 44 -10.00 2.51 -1.03
N LYS A 45 -11.19 2.74 -1.62
CA LYS A 45 -11.77 4.07 -1.85
C LYS A 45 -10.87 5.02 -2.66
N ASN A 46 -10.16 4.47 -3.63
CA ASN A 46 -9.42 5.24 -4.62
C ASN A 46 -10.07 5.13 -6.00
N ARG A 47 -9.49 5.81 -6.98
CA ARG A 47 -9.92 5.85 -8.40
C ARG A 47 -8.98 5.00 -9.27
N ILE A 48 -8.46 3.91 -8.70
CA ILE A 48 -7.55 3.00 -9.39
C ILE A 48 -8.40 2.10 -10.28
N GLU A 49 -8.34 2.33 -11.59
CA GLU A 49 -9.11 1.56 -12.58
C GLU A 49 -8.39 0.28 -13.01
N SER A 50 -7.07 0.28 -12.96
CA SER A 50 -6.23 -0.87 -13.30
C SER A 50 -5.01 -0.92 -12.40
N LEU A 51 -4.53 -2.15 -12.19
CA LEU A 51 -3.33 -2.41 -11.42
C LEU A 51 -2.19 -2.67 -12.41
N PRO A 52 -1.06 -1.95 -12.32
CA PRO A 52 0.11 -2.25 -13.12
C PRO A 52 0.53 -3.71 -12.91
N GLU A 53 1.06 -4.35 -13.95
CA GLU A 53 1.66 -5.68 -13.79
C GLU A 53 2.76 -5.64 -12.73
N ARG A 54 2.84 -6.71 -11.92
CA ARG A 54 3.84 -6.88 -10.85
C ARG A 54 3.79 -5.85 -9.72
N VAL A 55 2.73 -5.04 -9.61
CA VAL A 55 2.62 -4.02 -8.54
C VAL A 55 2.59 -4.61 -7.14
N PHE A 56 2.33 -5.91 -6.99
CA PHE A 56 2.33 -6.63 -5.71
C PHE A 56 3.51 -7.60 -5.53
N ASP A 57 4.45 -7.66 -6.48
CA ASP A 57 5.59 -8.59 -6.39
C ASP A 57 6.46 -8.33 -5.15
N SER A 58 6.44 -7.10 -4.64
CA SER A 58 7.15 -6.69 -3.43
C SER A 58 6.31 -6.77 -2.15
N VAL A 59 5.04 -7.15 -2.22
CA VAL A 59 4.14 -7.20 -1.05
C VAL A 59 4.13 -8.62 -0.49
N GLY A 60 4.58 -8.80 0.74
CA GLY A 60 4.56 -10.10 1.42
C GLY A 60 5.62 -11.10 0.95
N SER A 61 6.61 -10.67 0.17
CA SER A 61 7.73 -11.48 -0.31
C SER A 61 8.85 -11.70 0.73
N GLN A 62 8.50 -11.84 2.01
CA GLN A 62 9.45 -12.15 3.10
C GLN A 62 9.27 -13.57 3.61
#